data_AF-S2S6U4-F1
#
_entry.id   AF-S2S6U4-F1
#
_cell.length_a   1.000
_cell.length_b   1.000
_cell.length_c   1.000
_cell.angle_alpha   90.00
_cell.angle_beta   90.00
_cell.angle_gamma   90.00
#
_symmetry.space_group_name_H-M   'P 1'
#
loop_
_entity.id
_entity.type
_entity.pdbx_description
1 polymer ?
#
loop_
_entity_poly.entity_id
_entity_poly.type
_entity_poly.pdbx_seq_one_letter_code
_entity_poly.pdbx_strand_id
1 'polypeptide(L)'
;MPSQQQEIIAVLLNFKRCLSMQIPQKSTEKAVLLSDNLTGELSKRITSNFVIATKTQDFIREISMLIGLEQLRLSSDSLAAFNDLKRLLPKNYTVINPIQPF
;
A
#
# COMPACT_ATOMS: atom_id res chain seq x y z
N MET A 1 13.90 -0.10 -17.21
CA MET A 1 12.87 -0.69 -16.32
C MET A 1 12.77 0.18 -15.09
N PRO A 2 11.56 0.62 -14.68
CA PRO A 2 11.38 1.38 -13.44
C PRO A 2 11.83 0.56 -12.22
N SER A 3 12.26 1.23 -11.15
CA SER A 3 12.59 0.55 -9.90
C SER A 3 11.32 0.10 -9.18
N GLN A 4 11.40 -0.94 -8.33
CA GLN A 4 10.27 -1.39 -7.51
C GLN A 4 9.62 -0.23 -6.72
N GLN A 5 10.44 0.70 -6.22
CA GLN A 5 9.97 1.91 -5.56
C GLN A 5 9.10 2.78 -6.48
N GLN A 6 9.54 3.02 -7.72
CA GLN A 6 8.80 3.82 -8.70
C GLN A 6 7.48 3.14 -9.09
N GLU A 7 7.48 1.82 -9.26
CA GLU A 7 6.27 1.05 -9.55
C GLU A 7 5.24 1.15 -8.42
N ILE A 8 5.68 0.96 -7.17
CA ILE A 8 4.82 1.08 -5.99
C ILE A 8 4.26 2.51 -5.85
N ILE A 9 5.10 3.54 -6.03
CA ILE A 9 4.65 4.93 -6.01
C ILE A 9 3.60 5.18 -7.08
N ALA A 10 3.80 4.71 -8.32
CA ALA A 10 2.85 4.89 -9.40
C ALA A 10 1.49 4.23 -9.09
N VAL A 11 1.50 3.02 -8.52
CA VAL A 11 0.27 2.32 -8.11
C VAL A 11 -0.41 3.02 -6.94
N LEU A 12 0.33 3.53 -5.94
CA LEU A 12 -0.23 4.30 -4.82
C LEU A 12 -0.89 5.60 -5.30
N LEU A 13 -0.25 6.32 -6.22
CA LEU A 13 -0.82 7.52 -6.83
C LEU A 13 -2.11 7.20 -7.59
N ASN A 14 -2.15 6.10 -8.34
CA ASN A 14 -3.37 5.66 -9.02
C ASN A 14 -4.46 5.25 -8.03
N PHE A 15 -4.13 4.46 -6.99
CA PHE A 15 -5.06 4.06 -5.94
C PHE A 15 -5.68 5.27 -5.25
N LYS A 16 -4.85 6.25 -4.86
CA LYS A 16 -5.30 7.52 -4.28
C LYS A 16 -6.24 8.26 -5.22
N ARG A 17 -5.87 8.43 -6.49
CA ARG A 17 -6.72 9.09 -7.50
C ARG A 17 -8.09 8.42 -7.59
N CYS A 18 -8.13 7.08 -7.63
CA CYS A 18 -9.38 6.31 -7.66
C CYS A 18 -10.19 6.45 -6.36
N LEU A 19 -9.55 6.58 -5.20
CA LEU A 19 -10.23 6.89 -3.93
C LEU A 19 -10.83 8.29 -3.93
N SER A 20 -10.09 9.30 -4.39
CA SER A 20 -10.53 10.70 -4.41
C SER A 20 -11.70 10.97 -5.38
N MET A 21 -11.93 10.07 -6.35
CA MET A 21 -13.09 10.14 -7.26
C MET A 21 -14.37 9.53 -6.65
N GLN A 22 -14.27 8.87 -5.50
CA GLN A 22 -15.42 8.27 -4.83
C GLN A 22 -16.12 9.29 -3.93
N ILE A 23 -17.36 8.97 -3.53
CA ILE A 23 -18.10 9.80 -2.57
C ILE A 23 -17.27 9.88 -1.27
N PRO A 24 -16.96 11.10 -0.78
CA PRO A 24 -16.18 11.28 0.44
C PRO A 24 -16.86 10.61 1.63
N GLN A 25 -16.08 9.80 2.35
CA GLN A 25 -16.44 9.18 3.61
C GLN A 25 -15.21 9.21 4.50
N LYS A 26 -15.42 9.17 5.82
CA LYS A 26 -14.32 9.18 6.80
C LYS A 26 -13.27 8.09 6.52
N SER A 27 -13.70 6.90 6.12
CA SER A 27 -12.80 5.79 5.77
C SER A 27 -12.05 6.03 4.45
N THR A 28 -12.70 6.66 3.46
CA THR A 28 -12.06 7.11 2.21
C THR A 28 -10.99 8.16 2.48
N GLU A 29 -11.28 9.16 3.30
CA GLU A 29 -10.33 10.21 3.70
C GLU A 29 -9.11 9.63 4.42
N LYS A 30 -9.33 8.69 5.34
CA LYS A 30 -8.25 7.93 5.99
C LYS A 30 -7.40 7.17 4.98
N ALA A 31 -8.03 6.46 4.04
CA ALA A 31 -7.30 5.70 3.02
C ALA A 31 -6.47 6.60 2.08
N VAL A 32 -6.99 7.79 1.74
CA VAL A 32 -6.25 8.82 0.99
C VAL A 32 -5.05 9.30 1.79
N LEU A 33 -5.23 9.63 3.08
CA LEU A 33 -4.15 10.07 3.96
C LEU A 33 -3.04 9.01 4.09
N LEU A 34 -3.40 7.75 4.28
CA LEU A 34 -2.45 6.63 4.31
C LEU A 34 -1.66 6.53 3.00
N SER A 35 -2.34 6.73 1.87
CA SER A 35 -1.73 6.68 0.55
C SER A 35 -0.74 7.83 0.36
N ASP A 36 -1.10 9.04 0.79
CA ASP A 36 -0.22 10.21 0.75
C ASP A 36 1.00 10.04 1.66
N ASN A 37 0.81 9.52 2.88
CA ASN A 37 1.89 9.27 3.82
C ASN A 37 2.92 8.29 3.24
N LEU A 38 2.48 7.13 2.77
CA LEU A 38 3.39 6.14 2.20
C LEU A 38 4.08 6.67 0.93
N THR A 39 3.33 7.33 0.04
CA THR A 39 3.89 7.94 -1.18
C THR A 39 4.97 8.97 -0.82
N GLY A 40 4.70 9.84 0.15
CA GLY A 40 5.64 10.85 0.62
C GLY A 40 6.89 10.24 1.26
N GLU A 41 6.74 9.19 2.06
CA GLU A 41 7.87 8.46 2.63
C GLU A 41 8.77 7.85 1.56
N LEU A 42 8.17 7.16 0.58
CA LEU A 42 8.90 6.53 -0.52
C LEU A 42 9.47 7.54 -1.51
N SER A 43 8.92 8.75 -1.62
CA SER A 43 9.43 9.77 -2.56
C SER A 43 10.64 10.55 -2.01
N LYS A 44 10.83 10.58 -0.69
CA LYS A 44 11.88 11.39 -0.04
C LYS A 44 13.30 10.89 -0.29
N ARG A 45 13.49 9.59 -0.47
CA ARG A 45 14.81 8.98 -0.66
C ARG A 45 14.72 7.64 -1.36
N ILE A 46 15.83 7.23 -1.98
CA ILE A 46 16.01 5.84 -2.40
C ILE A 46 15.95 4.96 -1.14
N THR A 47 15.03 4.02 -1.14
CA THR A 47 14.72 3.15 -0.02
C THR A 47 15.05 1.70 -0.42
N SER A 48 15.57 0.89 0.51
CA SER A 48 15.86 -0.51 0.20
C SER A 48 14.59 -1.30 -0.06
N ASN A 49 14.67 -2.31 -0.92
CA ASN A 49 13.52 -3.15 -1.28
C ASN A 49 12.86 -3.82 -0.06
N PHE A 50 13.66 -4.15 0.98
CA PHE A 50 13.14 -4.67 2.25
C PHE A 50 12.25 -3.65 2.98
N VAL A 51 12.72 -2.41 3.14
CA VAL A 51 11.96 -1.35 3.83
C VAL A 51 10.72 -0.98 3.02
N ILE A 52 10.83 -0.93 1.68
CA ILE A 52 9.69 -0.73 0.79
C ILE A 52 8.64 -1.83 1.04
N ALA A 53 9.07 -3.10 1.04
CA ALA A 53 8.16 -4.22 1.25
C ALA A 53 7.44 -4.17 2.60
N THR A 54 8.18 -3.92 3.69
CA THR A 54 7.59 -3.83 5.04
C THR A 54 6.56 -2.70 5.12
N LYS A 55 6.91 -1.49 4.64
CA LYS A 55 6.01 -0.34 4.68
C LYS A 55 4.76 -0.53 3.81
N THR A 56 4.93 -1.11 2.62
CA THR A 56 3.79 -1.40 1.73
C THR A 56 2.91 -2.53 2.31
N GLN A 57 3.47 -3.52 3.01
CA GLN A 57 2.69 -4.53 3.74
C GLN A 57 1.85 -3.92 4.87
N ASP A 58 2.45 -3.04 5.67
CA ASP A 58 1.73 -2.34 6.75
C ASP A 58 0.58 -1.50 6.19
N PHE A 59 0.82 -0.75 5.11
CA PHE A 59 -0.23 -0.03 4.39
C PHE A 59 -1.36 -0.95 3.90
N ILE A 60 -1.04 -2.10 3.30
CA ILE A 60 -2.06 -3.07 2.85
C ILE A 60 -2.87 -3.59 4.03
N ARG A 61 -2.24 -3.85 5.18
CA ARG A 61 -2.93 -4.27 6.40
C ARG A 61 -3.89 -3.18 6.86
N GLU A 62 -3.46 -1.93 6.91
CA GLU A 62 -4.29 -0.79 7.31
C GLU A 62 -5.49 -0.57 6.38
N ILE A 63 -5.28 -0.58 5.06
CA ILE A 63 -6.39 -0.49 4.10
C ILE A 63 -7.35 -1.68 4.26
N SER A 64 -6.85 -2.89 4.49
CA SER A 64 -7.70 -4.06 4.72
C SER A 64 -8.54 -3.92 6.00
N MET A 65 -8.00 -3.31 7.06
CA MET A 65 -8.76 -2.97 8.26
C MET A 65 -9.83 -1.91 7.97
N LEU A 66 -9.52 -0.88 7.17
CA LEU A 66 -10.52 0.10 6.77
C LEU A 66 -11.67 -0.54 5.98
N ILE A 67 -11.38 -1.51 5.10
CA ILE A 67 -12.39 -2.26 4.35
C ILE A 67 -13.26 -3.11 5.31
N GLY A 68 -12.63 -3.89 6.18
CA GLY A 68 -13.32 -4.86 7.03
C GLY A 68 -14.03 -4.27 8.25
N LEU A 69 -13.49 -3.20 8.83
CA LEU A 69 -13.94 -2.65 10.12
C LEU A 69 -14.58 -1.26 9.97
N GLU A 70 -14.08 -0.44 9.05
CA GLU A 70 -14.55 0.94 8.86
C GLU A 70 -15.41 1.12 7.60
N GLN A 71 -15.86 0.00 7.02
CA GLN A 71 -16.74 -0.04 5.84
C GLN A 71 -16.21 0.76 4.64
N LEU A 72 -14.89 0.86 4.47
CA LEU A 72 -14.31 1.43 3.25
C LEU A 72 -14.78 0.62 2.05
N ARG A 73 -15.58 1.25 1.19
CA ARG A 73 -15.99 0.67 -0.08
C ARG A 73 -15.00 1.09 -1.14
N LEU A 74 -14.39 0.12 -1.81
CA LEU A 74 -13.54 0.38 -2.96
C LEU A 74 -14.37 0.26 -4.24
N SER A 75 -14.35 1.30 -5.08
CA SER A 75 -14.75 1.18 -6.49
C SER A 75 -13.91 0.13 -7.21
N SER A 76 -14.39 -0.39 -8.34
CA SER A 76 -13.66 -1.35 -9.17
C SER A 76 -12.23 -0.89 -9.49
N ASP A 77 -12.04 0.40 -9.80
CA ASP A 77 -10.73 0.95 -10.14
C ASP A 77 -9.79 1.02 -8.94
N SER A 78 -10.30 1.46 -7.77
CA SER A 78 -9.50 1.49 -6.54
C SER A 78 -9.17 0.08 -6.04
N LEU A 79 -10.09 -0.88 -6.21
CA LEU A 79 -9.84 -2.28 -5.90
C LEU A 79 -8.79 -2.90 -6.83
N ALA A 80 -8.83 -2.59 -8.12
CA ALA A 80 -7.83 -3.03 -9.08
C ALA A 80 -6.44 -2.51 -8.72
N ALA A 81 -6.30 -1.20 -8.47
CA ALA A 81 -5.05 -0.59 -8.04
C ALA A 81 -4.53 -1.19 -6.71
N PHE A 82 -5.43 -1.44 -5.76
CA PHE A 82 -5.07 -2.09 -4.50
C PHE A 82 -4.56 -3.53 -4.69
N ASN A 83 -5.17 -4.29 -5.60
CA ASN A 83 -4.71 -5.63 -5.93
C ASN A 83 -3.38 -5.64 -6.69
N ASP A 84 -3.13 -4.65 -7.54
CA ASP A 84 -1.83 -4.50 -8.19
C ASP A 84 -0.73 -4.19 -7.17
N LEU A 85 -1.01 -3.37 -6.16
CA LEU A 85 -0.08 -3.11 -5.06
C LEU A 85 0.31 -4.40 -4.31
N LYS A 86 -0.68 -5.29 -4.05
CA LYS A 86 -0.44 -6.60 -3.42
C LYS A 86 0.45 -7.51 -4.28
N ARG A 87 0.35 -7.42 -5.61
CA ARG A 87 1.17 -8.22 -6.54
C ARG A 87 2.61 -7.74 -6.62
N LEU A 88 2.86 -6.44 -6.44
CA LEU A 88 4.20 -5.85 -6.44
C LEU A 88 5.03 -6.21 -5.20
N LEU A 89 4.39 -6.72 -4.15
CA LEU A 89 5.08 -7.25 -3.00
C LEU A 89 5.55 -8.69 -3.26
N PRO A 90 6.83 -9.00 -3.05
CA PRO A 90 7.30 -10.38 -3.09
C PRO A 90 6.56 -11.19 -2.04
N LYS A 91 5.99 -12.33 -2.46
CA LYS A 91 5.24 -13.26 -1.59
C LYS A 91 6.05 -13.79 -0.40
N ASN A 92 7.37 -13.58 -0.40
CA ASN A 92 8.34 -14.23 0.49
C ASN A 92 9.03 -13.28 1.49
N TYR A 93 8.61 -12.03 1.67
CA TYR A 93 8.98 -11.28 2.88
C TYR A 93 8.12 -11.72 4.07
N THR A 94 7.97 -13.03 4.24
CA THR A 94 7.69 -13.63 5.54
C THR A 94 9.01 -13.48 6.27
N VAL A 95 9.05 -12.63 7.29
CA VAL A 95 10.18 -12.60 8.22
C VAL A 95 10.19 -13.95 8.95
N ILE A 96 10.78 -14.96 8.32
CA ILE A 96 11.26 -16.13 9.03
C ILE A 96 12.45 -15.60 9.78
N ASN A 97 12.24 -15.25 11.04
CA ASN A 97 13.31 -15.22 12.03
C ASN A 97 13.76 -16.69 12.12
N PRO A 98 14.89 -17.13 11.53
CA PRO A 98 15.39 -18.45 11.86
C PRO A 98 15.93 -18.28 13.27
N ILE A 99 15.13 -18.67 14.27
CA ILE A 99 15.68 -18.97 15.59
C ILE A 99 16.67 -20.09 15.32
N GLN A 100 17.96 -19.74 15.21
CA GLN A 100 19.05 -20.72 15.19
C GLN A 100 19.08 -21.33 16.58
N PRO A 101 18.80 -22.64 16.75
CA PRO A 101 19.14 -23.30 18.00
C PRO A 101 20.67 -23.37 18.09
N PHE A 102 21.21 -22.87 19.21
CA PHE A 102 22.58 -23.13 19.65
C PHE A 102 22.77 -24.61 20.00
#